data_AF-L7LFH1-F1
#
_entry.id   AF-L7LFH1-F1
#
_cell.length_a   1.000
_cell.length_b   1.000
_cell.length_c   1.000
_cell.angle_alpha   90.00
_cell.angle_beta   90.00
_cell.angle_gamma   90.00
#
_symmetry.space_group_name_H-M   'P 1'
#
loop_
_entity.id
_entity.type
_entity.pdbx_description
1 polymer ?
#
loop_
_entity_poly.entity_id
_entity_poly.type
_entity_poly.pdbx_seq_one_letter_code
_entity_poly.pdbx_strand_id
1 'polypeptide(L)' 'MPPRPQSRIRLSAFDTQDVAAAVERLIAFGASSPRTPYPSTPGHAVVIDPDGNTVEITATVGSDD' A
#
# COMPACT_ATOMS: atom_id res chain seq x y z
N MET A 1 13.63 6.74 22.34
CA MET A 1 12.30 6.76 21.66
C MET A 1 11.67 5.41 21.93
N PRO A 2 10.46 5.31 22.52
CA PRO A 2 9.76 4.03 22.56
C PRO A 2 9.51 3.56 21.11
N PRO A 3 9.49 2.25 20.83
CA PRO A 3 9.09 1.77 19.51
C PRO A 3 7.68 2.28 19.22
N ARG A 4 7.50 2.99 18.09
CA ARG A 4 6.15 3.39 17.66
C ARG A 4 5.33 2.12 17.44
N PRO A 5 4.06 2.07 17.85
CA PRO A 5 3.22 0.90 17.63
C PRO A 5 3.15 0.61 16.13
N GLN A 6 3.65 -0.56 15.71
CA GLN A 6 3.60 -1.02 14.33
C GLN A 6 2.19 -1.56 14.05
N SER A 7 1.25 -0.68 13.73
CA SER A 7 -0.11 -1.10 13.37
C SER A 7 -0.14 -1.60 11.93
N ARG A 8 -1.00 -2.58 11.65
CA ARG A 8 -1.28 -3.04 10.29
C ARG A 8 -2.65 -2.52 9.86
N ILE A 9 -2.67 -1.69 8.82
CA ILE A 9 -3.85 -1.11 8.22
C ILE A 9 -4.13 -1.87 6.93
N ARG A 10 -5.37 -2.33 6.74
CA ARG A 10 -5.81 -3.01 5.52
C ARG A 10 -6.83 -2.15 4.81
N LEU A 11 -6.55 -1.85 3.54
CA LEU A 11 -7.39 -1.08 2.66
C LEU A 11 -7.81 -1.95 1.47
N SER A 12 -9.02 -1.68 1.01
CA SER A 12 -9.60 -2.33 -0.16
C SER A 12 -9.72 -1.28 -1.26
N ALA A 13 -9.18 -1.58 -2.44
CA ALA A 13 -9.33 -0.79 -3.65
C ALA A 13 -10.28 -1.51 -4.61
N PHE A 14 -10.94 -0.79 -5.52
CA PHE A 14 -11.87 -1.42 -6.45
C PHE A 14 -11.14 -2.33 -7.43
N ASP A 15 -10.15 -1.79 -8.15
CA ASP A 15 -9.34 -2.49 -9.14
C ASP A 15 -7.83 -2.28 -8.93
N THR A 16 -7.01 -2.83 -9.84
CA THR A 16 -5.55 -2.74 -9.77
C THR A 16 -5.01 -1.33 -10.03
N GLN A 17 -5.72 -0.50 -10.79
CA GLN A 17 -5.36 0.89 -11.07
C GLN A 17 -5.55 1.75 -9.82
N ASP A 18 -6.62 1.51 -9.06
CA ASP A 18 -6.86 2.18 -7.79
C ASP A 18 -5.80 1.83 -6.74
N VAL A 19 -5.32 0.58 -6.72
CA VAL A 19 -4.17 0.21 -5.86
C VAL A 19 -2.95 1.05 -6.23
N ALA A 20 -2.63 1.18 -7.52
CA ALA A 20 -1.51 1.99 -7.99
C ALA A 20 -1.66 3.47 -7.62
N ALA A 21 -2.82 4.05 -7.88
CA ALA A 21 -3.10 5.44 -7.55
C ALA A 21 -3.07 5.68 -6.02
N ALA A 22 -3.50 4.71 -5.21
CA ALA A 22 -3.42 4.81 -3.75
C ALA A 22 -1.97 4.81 -3.27
N VAL A 23 -1.11 3.94 -3.82
CA VAL A 23 0.32 3.89 -3.50
C VAL A 23 1.03 5.18 -3.86
N GLU A 24 0.81 5.69 -5.07
CA GLU A 24 1.41 6.96 -5.51
C GLU A 24 1.04 8.12 -4.58
N ARG A 25 -0.23 8.21 -4.17
CA ARG A 25 -0.69 9.21 -3.21
C ARG A 25 -0.02 9.04 -1.85
N LEU A 26 0.06 7.81 -1.33
CA LEU A 26 0.70 7.55 -0.04
C LEU A 26 2.20 7.90 -0.06
N ILE A 27 2.90 7.60 -1.16
CA ILE A 27 4.29 7.99 -1.37
C ILE A 27 4.42 9.52 -1.41
N ALA A 28 3.51 10.21 -2.09
CA ALA A 28 3.48 11.69 -2.09
C ALA A 28 3.26 12.27 -0.68
N PHE A 29 2.62 11.53 0.23
CA PHE A 29 2.46 11.88 1.64
C PHE A 29 3.62 11.41 2.55
N GLY A 30 4.70 10.86 1.98
CA GLY A 30 5.89 10.45 2.72
C GLY A 30 5.92 8.97 3.11
N ALA A 31 4.97 8.16 2.65
CA ALA A 31 5.09 6.72 2.79
C ALA A 31 6.25 6.17 1.95
N SER A 32 6.85 5.07 2.40
CA SER A 32 7.93 4.37 1.71
C SER A 32 7.47 2.99 1.27
N SER A 33 7.87 2.54 0.08
CA SER A 33 7.63 1.15 -0.34
C SER A 33 8.85 0.27 0.02
N PRO A 34 8.67 -0.84 0.75
CA PRO A 34 9.76 -1.74 1.09
C PRO A 34 10.21 -2.62 -0.09
N ARG A 35 9.44 -2.65 -1.19
CA ARG A 35 9.77 -3.37 -2.43
C ARG A 35 9.76 -2.41 -3.62
N THR A 36 10.92 -2.23 -4.23
CA THR A 36 11.09 -1.62 -5.54
C THR A 36 11.44 -2.69 -6.58
N PRO A 37 10.86 -2.67 -7.80
CA PRO A 37 9.85 -1.74 -8.32
C PRO A 37 8.41 -2.14 -7.99
N TYR A 38 7.55 -1.13 -7.78
CA TYR A 38 6.10 -1.26 -7.64
C TYR A 38 5.41 -1.08 -9.00
N PRO A 39 4.32 -1.82 -9.31
CA PRO A 39 3.78 -2.96 -8.55
C PRO A 39 4.52 -4.28 -8.86
N SER A 40 5.09 -4.92 -7.83
CA SER A 40 5.66 -6.28 -7.97
C SER A 40 4.59 -7.38 -7.97
N THR A 41 3.35 -7.05 -7.63
CA THR A 41 2.19 -7.95 -7.61
C THR A 41 0.96 -7.15 -8.04
N PRO A 42 0.29 -7.51 -9.16
CA PRO A 42 -0.92 -6.81 -9.60
C PRO A 42 -2.01 -6.87 -8.52
N GLY A 43 -2.64 -5.73 -8.23
CA GLY A 43 -3.75 -5.67 -7.27
C GLY A 43 -3.36 -5.81 -5.80
N HIS A 44 -2.08 -5.82 -5.46
CA HIS A 44 -1.63 -5.82 -4.06
C HIS A 44 -0.44 -4.88 -3.85
N ALA A 45 -0.49 -4.11 -2.77
CA ALA A 45 0.58 -3.22 -2.39
C ALA A 45 0.81 -3.22 -0.88
N VAL A 46 2.06 -2.98 -0.49
CA VAL A 46 2.44 -2.70 0.89
C VAL A 46 3.30 -1.44 0.91
N VAL A 47 2.93 -0.48 1.75
CA VAL A 47 3.74 0.71 2.04
C VAL A 47 3.87 0.89 3.55
N ILE A 48 4.91 1.60 3.96
CA ILE A 48 5.14 1.99 5.35
C ILE A 48 4.88 3.49 5.45
N ASP A 49 3.97 3.90 6.31
CA ASP A 49 3.69 5.33 6.53
C ASP A 49 4.81 6.01 7.35
N PRO A 50 4.83 7.35 7.46
CA PRO A 50 5.84 8.09 8.25
C PRO A 50 5.85 7.75 9.74
N ASP A 51 4.79 7.13 10.26
CA ASP A 51 4.67 6.67 11.64
C ASP A 51 5.17 5.24 11.86
N GLY A 52 5.54 4.54 10.78
CA GLY A 52 6.03 3.17 10.80
C GLY A 52 4.91 2.12 10.76
N ASN A 53 3.67 2.50 10.46
CA ASN A 53 2.58 1.56 10.26
C ASN A 53 2.71 0.89 8.89
N THR A 54 2.31 -0.37 8.84
CA THR A 54 2.21 -1.11 7.57
C THR A 54 0.83 -0.91 6.98
N VAL A 55 0.76 -0.33 5.78
CA VAL A 55 -0.47 -0.17 5.01
C VAL A 55 -0.48 -1.19 3.88
N GLU A 56 -1.42 -2.12 3.94
CA GLU A 56 -1.67 -3.14 2.91
C GLU A 56 -2.91 -2.74 2.11
N ILE A 57 -2.79 -2.72 0.78
CA ILE A 57 -3.85 -2.32 -0.14
C ILE A 57 -4.09 -3.48 -1.09
N THR A 58 -5.33 -3.94 -1.19
CA THR A 58 -5.70 -5.07 -2.05
C THR A 58 -6.89 -4.70 -2.93
N ALA A 59 -6.81 -5.00 -4.22
CA ALA A 59 -7.94 -4.89 -5.14
C ALA A 59 -9.01 -5.94 -4.79
N THR A 60 -10.27 -5.52 -4.69
CA THR A 60 -11.41 -6.42 -4.42
C THR A 60 -11.87 -7.18 -5.64
N VAL A 61 -11.69 -6.59 -6.83
CA VAL A 61 -11.94 -7.29 -8.09
C VAL A 61 -10.58 -7.79 -8.58
N GLY A 62 -10.23 -9.00 -8.14
CA GLY A 62 -9.10 -9.72 -8.71
C GLY A 62 -9.57 -10.36 -10.01
N SER A 63 -8.96 -9.95 -11.13
CA SER A 63 -9.09 -10.63 -12.41
C SER A 63 -10.46 -10.47 -13.09
N ASP A 64 -10.73 -9.34 -13.72
CA ASP A 64 -11.66 -9.32 -14.86
C ASP A 64 -10.82 -9.09 -16.13
N ASP A 65 -10.57 -10.21 -16.81
CA ASP A 65 -10.07 -10.44 -18.19
C ASP A 65 -8.79 -9.70 -18.68
#